data_AF-A0A1J9Q131-F1
#
_entry.id   AF-A0A1J9Q131-F1
#
_cell.length_a   1.000
_cell.length_b   1.000
_cell.length_c   1.000
_cell.angle_alpha   90.00
_cell.angle_beta   90.00
_cell.angle_gamma   90.00
#
_symmetry.space_group_name_H-M   'P 1'
#
loop_
_entity.id
_entity.type
_entity.pdbx_description
1 polymer ?
#
loop_
_entity_poly.entity_id
_entity_poly.type
_entity_poly.pdbx_seq_one_letter_code
_entity_poly.pdbx_strand_id
1 'polypeptide(L)'
;MILNLQLGFSIEASQLLTTPPYIFGGLLMCVEGWLCDRWRLRSPVIMYNSVQAIVGLCVMSWTKNSGVQYLGVFLVSSGSSANFPAVMAWQANNIRGHWTRSFCSALLTSMGGLGGIIGALVFRSQDAPKYIPGITTCILSTGLTMVLTLGMTLHFHLANKQIRAGRKVIADHPGFEYTL
;
A
#
# COMPACT_ATOMS: atom_id res chain seq x y z
N MET A 1 0.16 19.70 1.29
CA MET A 1 0.09 20.71 0.20
C MET A 1 -1.35 21.12 -0.12
N ILE A 2 -2.33 20.20 -0.17
CA ILE A 2 -3.75 20.51 -0.43
C ILE A 2 -4.41 21.36 0.69
N LEU A 3 -4.02 21.17 1.96
CA LEU A 3 -4.54 21.93 3.10
C LEU A 3 -4.19 23.43 3.10
N ASN A 4 -3.09 23.81 2.42
CA ASN A 4 -2.60 25.19 2.38
C ASN A 4 -3.38 26.07 1.40
N LEU A 5 -3.88 25.49 0.30
CA LEU A 5 -4.52 26.23 -0.79
C LEU A 5 -6.04 26.43 -0.62
N GLN A 6 -6.71 25.64 0.22
CA GLN A 6 -8.18 25.69 0.35
C GLN A 6 -8.70 26.32 1.66
N LEU A 7 -7.89 26.40 2.73
CA LEU A 7 -8.40 26.75 4.07
C LEU A 7 -7.72 27.97 4.74
N GLY A 8 -6.70 28.58 4.13
CA GLY A 8 -6.05 29.79 4.69
C GLY A 8 -5.31 29.57 6.02
N PHE A 9 -5.07 28.31 6.41
CA PHE A 9 -4.35 27.98 7.64
C PHE A 9 -2.83 28.15 7.46
N SER A 10 -2.18 28.73 8.49
CA SER A 10 -0.72 28.79 8.62
C SER A 10 -0.08 27.41 8.39
N ILE A 11 1.15 27.39 7.87
CA ILE A 11 1.95 26.18 7.62
C ILE A 11 1.98 25.28 8.86
N GLU A 12 2.07 25.89 10.04
CA GLU A 12 2.08 25.22 11.35
C GLU A 12 0.77 24.46 11.63
N ALA A 13 -0.39 25.08 11.37
CA ALA A 13 -1.68 24.45 11.56
C ALA A 13 -1.91 23.30 10.57
N SER A 14 -1.45 23.44 9.32
CA SER A 14 -1.53 22.38 8.32
C SER A 14 -0.69 21.14 8.70
N GLN A 15 0.50 21.33 9.27
CA GLN A 15 1.32 20.21 9.74
C GLN A 15 0.76 19.56 11.00
N LEU A 16 0.19 20.35 11.91
CA LEU A 16 -0.48 19.83 13.09
C LEU A 16 -1.69 18.95 12.70
N LEU A 17 -2.45 19.34 11.68
CA LEU A 17 -3.58 18.54 11.16
C LEU A 17 -3.14 17.25 10.44
N THR A 18 -1.93 17.18 9.87
CA THR A 18 -1.42 15.93 9.27
C THR A 18 -0.85 14.96 10.27
N THR A 19 -0.47 15.42 11.47
CA THR A 19 0.20 14.60 12.49
C THR A 19 -0.69 13.46 13.03
N PRO A 20 -1.97 13.68 13.39
CA PRO A 20 -2.85 12.62 13.86
C PRO A 20 -3.09 11.48 12.84
N PRO A 21 -3.32 11.76 11.54
CA PRO A 21 -3.38 10.72 10.51
C PRO A 21 -2.15 9.80 10.47
N TYR A 22 -0.95 10.35 10.61
CA TYR A 22 0.28 9.56 10.61
C TYR A 22 0.43 8.69 11.86
N ILE A 23 0.10 9.23 13.04
CA ILE A 23 0.11 8.46 14.29
C ILE A 23 -0.90 7.30 14.21
N PHE A 24 -2.10 7.58 13.71
CA PHE A 24 -3.13 6.55 13.50
C PHE A 24 -2.68 5.51 12.48
N GLY A 25 -2.05 5.93 11.38
CA GLY A 25 -1.47 5.03 10.39
C GLY A 25 -0.38 4.13 10.97
N GLY A 26 0.49 4.68 11.83
CA GLY A 26 1.50 3.89 12.55
C GLY A 26 0.90 2.86 13.49
N LEU A 27 -0.15 3.24 14.24
CA LEU A 27 -0.88 2.30 15.11
C LEU A 27 -1.55 1.18 14.31
N LEU A 28 -2.25 1.52 13.21
CA LEU A 28 -2.87 0.52 12.34
C LEU A 28 -1.82 -0.40 11.71
N MET A 29 -0.69 0.14 11.25
CA MET A 29 0.42 -0.65 10.74
C MET A 29 0.92 -1.68 11.78
N CYS A 30 1.07 -1.29 13.06
CA CYS A 30 1.46 -2.21 14.12
C CYS A 30 0.41 -3.30 14.37
N VAL A 31 -0.86 -2.93 14.42
CA VAL A 31 -1.98 -3.88 14.65
C VAL A 31 -2.09 -4.87 13.49
N GLU A 32 -2.05 -4.38 12.26
CA GLU A 32 -2.13 -5.22 11.06
C GLU A 32 -0.90 -6.10 10.89
N GLY A 33 0.29 -5.59 11.23
CA GLY A 33 1.52 -6.40 11.29
C GLY A 33 1.39 -7.55 12.28
N TRP A 34 0.91 -7.27 13.49
CA TRP A 34 0.65 -8.31 14.50
C TRP A 34 -0.41 -9.31 14.04
N LEU A 35 -1.48 -8.84 13.40
CA LEU A 35 -2.54 -9.69 12.87
C LEU A 35 -2.04 -10.58 11.72
N CYS A 36 -1.26 -10.02 10.79
CA CYS A 36 -0.61 -10.74 9.70
C CYS A 36 0.29 -11.88 10.22
N ASP A 37 1.10 -11.58 11.23
CA ASP A 37 2.02 -12.55 11.81
C ASP A 37 1.27 -13.64 12.59
N ARG A 38 0.15 -13.30 13.23
CA ARG A 38 -0.69 -14.25 13.95
C ARG A 38 -1.44 -15.19 12.99
N TRP A 39 -1.93 -14.68 11.86
CA TRP A 39 -2.81 -15.43 10.94
C TRP A 39 -2.04 -16.05 9.77
N ARG A 40 -0.77 -15.67 9.55
CA ARG A 40 0.08 -16.11 8.43
C ARG A 40 -0.57 -15.91 7.05
N LEU A 41 -1.50 -14.96 6.96
CA LEU A 41 -2.22 -14.56 5.76
C LEU A 41 -1.89 -13.10 5.49
N ARG A 42 -1.05 -12.83 4.49
CA ARG A 42 -0.53 -11.50 4.16
C ARG A 42 -1.21 -10.90 2.94
N SER A 43 -1.58 -11.68 1.93
CA SER A 43 -2.32 -11.17 0.76
C SER A 43 -3.66 -10.50 1.10
N PRO A 44 -4.53 -11.07 1.96
CA PRO A 44 -5.81 -10.45 2.29
C PRO A 44 -5.65 -9.07 2.95
N VAL A 45 -4.58 -8.88 3.73
CA VAL A 45 -4.28 -7.61 4.40
C VAL A 45 -3.78 -6.57 3.40
N ILE A 46 -2.95 -6.97 2.42
CA ILE A 46 -2.53 -6.09 1.32
C ILE A 46 -3.74 -5.66 0.46
N MET A 47 -4.69 -6.57 0.21
CA MET A 47 -5.94 -6.26 -0.48
C MET A 47 -6.82 -5.31 0.32
N TYR A 48 -7.01 -5.57 1.61
CA TYR A 48 -7.79 -4.70 2.50
C TYR A 48 -7.22 -3.27 2.51
N ASN A 49 -5.90 -3.13 2.66
CA ASN A 49 -5.23 -1.83 2.62
C ASN A 49 -5.38 -1.12 1.28
N SER A 50 -5.29 -1.85 0.16
CA SER A 50 -5.49 -1.28 -1.18
C SER A 50 -6.92 -0.77 -1.37
N VAL A 51 -7.92 -1.51 -0.90
CA VAL A 51 -9.33 -1.09 -0.93
C VAL A 51 -9.54 0.15 -0.05
N GLN A 52 -9.00 0.14 1.17
CA GLN A 52 -9.07 1.29 2.08
C GLN A 52 -8.46 2.56 1.47
N ALA A 53 -7.33 2.43 0.76
CA ALA A 53 -6.70 3.55 0.06
C ALA A 53 -7.56 4.07 -1.11
N ILE A 54 -8.17 3.19 -1.91
CA ILE A 54 -9.09 3.58 -2.99
C ILE A 54 -10.31 4.31 -2.42
N VAL A 55 -10.94 3.77 -1.38
CA VAL A 55 -12.08 4.39 -0.71
C VAL A 55 -11.70 5.77 -0.17
N GLY A 56 -10.55 5.89 0.50
CA GLY A 56 -10.06 7.16 1.00
C GLY A 56 -9.83 8.21 -0.11
N LEU A 57 -9.25 7.80 -1.25
CA LEU A 57 -9.06 8.67 -2.42
C LEU A 57 -10.40 9.12 -3.02
N CYS A 58 -11.38 8.21 -3.13
CA CYS A 58 -12.73 8.55 -3.60
C CYS A 58 -13.42 9.56 -2.66
N VAL A 59 -13.38 9.31 -1.34
CA VAL A 59 -13.99 10.18 -0.32
C VAL A 59 -13.36 11.57 -0.33
N MET A 60 -12.03 11.64 -0.43
CA MET A 60 -11.28 12.90 -0.53
C MET A 60 -11.65 13.70 -1.78
N SER A 61 -11.95 13.03 -2.90
CA SER A 61 -12.17 13.68 -4.20
C SER A 61 -13.61 14.15 -4.42
N TRP A 62 -14.60 13.37 -3.99
CA TRP A 62 -16.01 13.62 -4.29
C TRP A 62 -16.74 14.43 -3.22
N THR A 63 -16.20 14.52 -2.00
CA THR A 63 -16.90 15.17 -0.90
C THR A 63 -16.56 16.66 -0.82
N LYS A 64 -17.57 17.52 -0.58
CA LYS A 64 -17.39 18.97 -0.34
C LYS A 64 -17.26 19.33 1.14
N ASN A 65 -17.56 18.41 2.05
CA ASN A 65 -17.47 18.61 3.49
C ASN A 65 -16.04 18.36 3.97
N SER A 66 -15.41 19.38 4.56
CA SER A 66 -14.03 19.34 5.06
C SER A 66 -13.79 18.25 6.11
N GLY A 67 -14.79 17.93 6.95
CA GLY A 67 -14.65 16.87 7.95
C GLY A 67 -14.56 15.48 7.31
N VAL A 68 -15.31 15.23 6.25
CA VAL A 68 -15.31 13.95 5.53
C VAL A 68 -14.08 13.82 4.64
N GLN A 69 -13.60 14.92 4.04
CA GLN A 69 -12.31 14.93 3.35
C GLN A 69 -11.15 14.58 4.30
N TYR A 70 -11.19 15.08 5.54
CA TYR A 70 -10.20 14.76 6.56
C TYR A 70 -10.21 13.27 6.88
N LEU A 71 -11.37 12.64 7.05
CA LEU A 71 -11.49 11.18 7.19
C LEU A 71 -10.90 10.42 5.99
N GLY A 72 -11.11 10.92 4.76
CA GLY A 72 -10.48 10.36 3.57
C GLY A 72 -8.95 10.35 3.66
N VAL A 73 -8.34 11.44 4.15
CA VAL A 73 -6.89 11.53 4.39
C VAL A 73 -6.42 10.52 5.44
N PHE A 74 -7.18 10.30 6.52
CA PHE A 74 -6.85 9.24 7.49
C PHE A 74 -6.82 7.86 6.84
N LEU A 75 -7.84 7.53 6.03
CA LEU A 75 -7.94 6.23 5.39
C LEU A 75 -6.81 6.00 4.37
N VAL A 76 -6.49 7.01 3.55
CA VAL A 76 -5.37 6.92 2.60
C VAL A 76 -4.04 6.80 3.32
N SER A 77 -3.80 7.64 4.32
CA SER A 77 -2.52 7.67 5.05
C SER A 77 -2.27 6.36 5.79
N SER A 78 -3.27 5.86 6.50
CA SER A 78 -3.17 4.58 7.21
C SER A 78 -2.98 3.40 6.26
N GLY A 79 -3.81 3.30 5.22
CA GLY A 79 -3.74 2.19 4.26
C GLY A 79 -2.40 2.16 3.51
N SER A 80 -1.90 3.32 3.10
CA SER A 80 -0.63 3.41 2.36
C SER A 80 0.58 3.08 3.23
N SER A 81 0.60 3.58 4.47
CA SER A 81 1.68 3.32 5.43
C SER A 81 1.73 1.86 5.86
N ALA A 82 0.59 1.19 6.02
CA ALA A 82 0.54 -0.22 6.39
C ALA A 82 0.79 -1.18 5.21
N ASN A 83 0.42 -0.79 3.98
CA ASN A 83 0.64 -1.63 2.79
C ASN A 83 2.12 -1.87 2.48
N PHE A 84 2.96 -0.83 2.62
CA PHE A 84 4.39 -0.91 2.29
C PHE A 84 5.14 -2.02 3.07
N PRO A 85 5.12 -2.05 4.42
CA PRO A 85 5.77 -3.12 5.17
C PRO A 85 5.11 -4.48 4.95
N ALA A 86 3.80 -4.54 4.72
CA ALA A 86 3.09 -5.79 4.43
C ALA A 86 3.60 -6.44 3.12
N VAL A 87 3.78 -5.65 2.06
CA VAL A 87 4.33 -6.12 0.78
C VAL A 87 5.79 -6.55 0.93
N MET A 88 6.63 -5.77 1.63
CA MET A 88 8.01 -6.16 1.90
C MET A 88 8.09 -7.50 2.66
N ALA A 89 7.27 -7.66 3.68
CA ALA A 89 7.20 -8.88 4.46
C ALA A 89 6.70 -10.07 3.61
N TRP A 90 5.71 -9.87 2.74
CA TRP A 90 5.19 -10.90 1.83
C TRP A 90 6.25 -11.35 0.81
N GLN A 91 6.97 -10.41 0.21
CA GLN A 91 8.09 -10.69 -0.70
C GLN A 91 9.21 -11.45 0.01
N ALA A 92 9.58 -11.01 1.22
CA ALA A 92 10.60 -11.64 2.06
C ALA A 92 10.29 -13.10 2.45
N ASN A 93 9.01 -13.46 2.60
CA ASN A 93 8.60 -14.82 2.92
C ASN A 93 8.58 -15.75 1.70
N ASN A 94 8.29 -15.21 0.51
CA ASN A 94 8.10 -15.99 -0.70
C ASN A 94 9.38 -16.17 -1.53
N ILE A 95 10.42 -15.37 -1.28
CA ILE A 95 11.74 -15.51 -1.91
C ILE A 95 12.69 -16.35 -1.04
N ARG A 96 13.29 -17.36 -1.66
CA ARG A 96 14.33 -18.21 -1.05
C ARG A 96 15.71 -17.74 -1.48
N GLY A 97 16.68 -17.79 -0.54
CA GLY A 97 18.04 -17.30 -0.74
C GLY A 97 18.25 -15.89 -0.18
N HIS A 98 19.26 -15.73 0.68
CA HIS A 98 19.59 -14.46 1.33
C HIS A 98 19.91 -13.35 0.31
N TRP A 99 20.73 -13.67 -0.69
CA TRP A 99 21.11 -12.71 -1.73
C TRP A 99 19.94 -12.25 -2.59
N THR A 100 19.11 -13.17 -3.08
CA THR A 100 17.94 -12.85 -3.92
C THR A 100 16.91 -12.05 -3.14
N ARG A 101 16.66 -12.39 -1.87
CA ARG A 101 15.75 -11.64 -0.99
C ARG A 101 16.23 -10.21 -0.77
N SER A 102 17.51 -10.02 -0.46
CA SER A 102 18.08 -8.68 -0.26
C SER A 102 18.03 -7.84 -1.53
N PHE A 103 18.37 -8.43 -2.68
CA PHE A 103 18.30 -7.74 -3.98
C PHE A 103 16.87 -7.30 -4.32
N CYS A 104 15.88 -8.18 -4.18
CA CYS A 104 14.50 -7.84 -4.45
C CYS A 104 13.94 -6.79 -3.48
N SER A 105 14.34 -6.81 -2.22
CA SER A 105 13.91 -5.80 -1.22
C SER A 105 14.49 -4.42 -1.55
N ALA A 106 15.75 -4.38 -1.98
CA ALA A 106 16.40 -3.15 -2.45
C ALA A 106 15.68 -2.60 -3.68
N LEU A 107 15.40 -3.45 -4.68
CA LEU A 107 14.68 -3.06 -5.89
C LEU A 107 13.29 -2.50 -5.58
N LEU A 108 12.53 -3.16 -4.68
CA LEU A 108 11.21 -2.72 -4.24
C LEU A 108 11.29 -1.32 -3.60
N THR A 109 12.30 -1.08 -2.77
CA THR A 109 12.51 0.22 -2.12
C THR A 109 12.90 1.30 -3.14
N SER A 110 13.76 0.97 -4.11
CA SER A 110 14.13 1.88 -5.20
C SER A 110 12.93 2.27 -6.06
N MET A 111 12.05 1.31 -6.38
CA MET A 111 10.80 1.58 -7.08
C MET A 111 9.84 2.47 -6.26
N GLY A 112 9.81 2.30 -4.93
CA GLY A 112 9.10 3.20 -4.03
C GLY A 112 9.59 4.65 -4.14
N GLY A 113 10.90 4.84 -4.22
CA GLY A 113 11.51 6.16 -4.47
C GLY A 113 11.07 6.78 -5.81
N LEU A 114 11.06 6.00 -6.88
CA LEU A 114 10.55 6.44 -8.20
C LEU A 114 9.07 6.82 -8.13
N GLY A 115 8.26 6.05 -7.40
CA GLY A 115 6.85 6.36 -7.14
C GLY A 115 6.66 7.71 -6.46
N GLY A 116 7.54 8.06 -5.50
CA GLY A 116 7.55 9.38 -4.86
C GLY A 116 7.84 10.53 -5.83
N ILE A 117 8.81 10.35 -6.72
CA ILE A 117 9.16 11.35 -7.76
C ILE A 117 7.98 11.55 -8.72
N ILE A 118 7.38 10.46 -9.21
CA ILE A 118 6.21 10.51 -10.08
C ILE A 118 5.06 11.21 -9.37
N GLY A 119 4.79 10.86 -8.10
CA GLY A 119 3.77 11.53 -7.29
C GLY A 119 3.96 13.03 -7.25
N ALA A 120 5.17 13.51 -6.94
CA ALA A 120 5.48 14.94 -6.89
C ALA A 120 5.26 15.66 -8.24
N LEU A 121 5.50 14.98 -9.37
CA LEU A 121 5.37 15.56 -10.72
C LEU A 121 3.93 15.59 -11.25
N VAL A 122 3.07 14.67 -10.80
CA VAL A 122 1.68 14.59 -11.25
C VAL A 122 0.78 15.58 -10.49
N PHE A 123 1.10 15.90 -9.23
CA PHE A 123 0.40 16.96 -8.48
C PHE A 123 0.88 18.36 -8.90
N ARG A 124 0.47 18.82 -10.07
CA ARG A 124 0.86 20.13 -10.61
C ARG A 124 -0.02 21.26 -10.07
N SER A 125 0.60 22.40 -9.80
CA SER A 125 -0.10 23.62 -9.34
C SER A 125 -1.18 24.12 -10.30
N GLN A 126 -1.02 23.85 -11.60
CA GLN A 126 -1.97 24.23 -12.65
C GLN A 126 -3.32 23.47 -12.57
N ASP A 127 -3.34 22.28 -11.95
CA ASP A 127 -4.51 21.43 -11.82
C ASP A 127 -5.25 21.65 -10.47
N ALA A 128 -4.81 22.65 -9.71
CA ALA A 128 -5.51 23.11 -8.52
C ALA A 128 -6.91 23.65 -8.90
N PRO A 129 -7.94 23.47 -8.05
CA PRO A 129 -7.92 22.91 -6.71
C PRO A 129 -8.30 21.42 -6.62
N LYS A 130 -8.68 20.78 -7.74
CA LYS A 130 -9.21 19.41 -7.73
C LYS A 130 -8.17 18.32 -8.01
N TYR A 131 -7.01 18.66 -8.58
CA TYR A 131 -5.90 17.74 -8.85
C TYR A 131 -6.32 16.40 -9.50
N ILE A 132 -7.30 16.44 -10.41
CA ILE A 132 -7.90 15.23 -11.02
C ILE A 132 -6.83 14.30 -11.65
N PRO A 133 -5.81 14.80 -12.37
CA PRO A 133 -4.76 13.94 -12.91
C PRO A 133 -4.00 13.18 -11.82
N GLY A 134 -3.62 13.87 -10.74
CA GLY A 134 -2.91 13.28 -9.58
C GLY A 134 -3.70 12.17 -8.91
N ILE A 135 -4.97 12.45 -8.62
CA ILE A 135 -5.85 11.48 -7.97
C ILE A 135 -6.09 10.28 -8.88
N THR A 136 -6.29 10.51 -10.18
CA THR A 136 -6.49 9.42 -11.15
C THR A 136 -5.25 8.54 -11.25
N THR A 137 -4.05 9.11 -11.29
CA THR A 137 -2.80 8.34 -11.28
C THR A 137 -2.65 7.51 -10.01
N CYS A 138 -2.99 8.05 -8.83
CA CYS A 138 -2.98 7.31 -7.57
C CYS A 138 -4.00 6.16 -7.55
N ILE A 139 -5.20 6.36 -8.08
CA ILE A 139 -6.21 5.30 -8.18
C ILE A 139 -5.74 4.20 -9.14
N LEU A 140 -5.20 4.58 -10.30
CA LEU A 140 -4.68 3.63 -11.29
C LEU A 140 -3.50 2.83 -10.75
N SER A 141 -2.55 3.46 -10.04
CA SER A 141 -1.40 2.77 -9.45
C SER A 141 -1.81 1.83 -8.31
N THR A 142 -2.77 2.24 -7.48
CA THR A 142 -3.32 1.40 -6.41
C THR A 142 -4.12 0.23 -7.00
N GLY A 143 -4.91 0.48 -8.04
CA GLY A 143 -5.64 -0.56 -8.78
C GLY A 143 -4.70 -1.57 -9.44
N LEU A 144 -3.62 -1.11 -10.07
CA LEU A 144 -2.60 -1.99 -10.63
C LEU A 144 -1.94 -2.84 -9.55
N THR A 145 -1.63 -2.25 -8.39
CA THR A 145 -1.08 -2.98 -7.23
C THR A 145 -2.05 -4.08 -6.80
N MET A 146 -3.35 -3.77 -6.69
CA MET A 146 -4.37 -4.75 -6.33
C MET A 146 -4.47 -5.91 -7.34
N VAL A 147 -4.42 -5.62 -8.65
CA VAL A 147 -4.44 -6.64 -9.71
C VAL A 147 -3.19 -7.52 -9.65
N LEU A 148 -2.01 -6.93 -9.45
CA LEU A 148 -0.75 -7.67 -9.33
C LEU A 148 -0.74 -8.55 -8.07
N THR A 149 -1.20 -8.03 -6.93
CA THR A 149 -1.34 -8.81 -5.68
C THR A 149 -2.30 -9.97 -5.87
N LEU A 150 -3.47 -9.75 -6.50
CA LEU A 150 -4.42 -10.82 -6.83
C LEU A 150 -3.80 -11.88 -7.76
N GLY A 151 -3.11 -11.45 -8.82
CA GLY A 151 -2.43 -12.34 -9.76
C GLY A 151 -1.36 -13.21 -9.08
N MET A 152 -0.53 -12.61 -8.23
CA MET A 152 0.47 -13.35 -7.43
C MET A 152 -0.18 -14.29 -6.42
N THR A 153 -1.26 -13.86 -5.77
CA THR A 153 -2.01 -14.69 -4.80
C THR A 153 -2.61 -15.91 -5.48
N LEU A 154 -3.22 -15.75 -6.66
CA LEU A 154 -3.72 -16.86 -7.46
C LEU A 154 -2.59 -17.78 -7.92
N HIS A 155 -1.47 -17.22 -8.37
CA HIS A 155 -0.30 -18.00 -8.74
C HIS A 155 0.24 -18.84 -7.57
N PHE A 156 0.38 -18.24 -6.39
CA PHE A 156 0.82 -18.93 -5.17
C PHE A 156 -0.20 -19.96 -4.69
N HIS A 157 -1.50 -19.70 -4.79
CA HIS A 157 -2.54 -20.70 -4.53
C HIS A 157 -2.44 -21.91 -5.46
N LEU A 158 -2.27 -21.68 -6.77
CA LEU A 158 -2.13 -22.74 -7.77
C LEU A 158 -0.81 -23.52 -7.58
N ALA A 159 0.29 -22.82 -7.29
CA ALA A 159 1.57 -23.43 -6.97
C ALA A 159 1.49 -24.28 -5.69
N ASN A 160 0.87 -23.77 -4.62
CA ASN A 160 0.63 -24.52 -3.38
C ASN A 160 -0.25 -25.75 -3.61
N LYS A 161 -1.25 -25.67 -4.49
CA LYS A 161 -2.06 -26.84 -4.88
C LYS A 161 -1.23 -27.91 -5.60
N GLN A 162 -0.27 -27.52 -6.45
CA GLN A 162 0.64 -28.44 -7.14
C GLN A 162 1.68 -29.07 -6.19
N ILE A 163 2.18 -28.30 -5.21
CA ILE A 163 3.11 -28.77 -4.17
C ILE A 163 2.40 -29.77 -3.26
N ARG A 164 1.18 -29.48 -2.80
CA ARG A 164 0.35 -30.40 -2.01
C ARG A 164 -0.03 -31.68 -2.76
N ALA A 165 -0.16 -31.59 -4.08
CA ALA A 165 -0.37 -32.74 -4.96
C ALA A 165 0.93 -33.50 -5.29
N GLY A 166 2.08 -33.11 -4.74
CA GLY A 166 3.38 -33.75 -4.94
C GLY A 166 4.01 -33.57 -6.33
N ARG A 167 3.47 -32.68 -7.17
CA ARG A 167 3.90 -32.51 -8.58
C ARG A 167 5.02 -31.49 -8.78
N LYS A 168 5.37 -30.70 -7.75
CA LYS A 168 6.35 -29.63 -7.86
C LYS A 168 7.14 -29.50 -6.55
N VAL A 169 8.46 -29.69 -6.61
CA VAL A 169 9.40 -29.39 -5.52
C VAL A 169 10.11 -28.10 -5.88
N ILE A 170 10.12 -27.14 -4.96
CA ILE A 170 10.68 -25.81 -5.22
C ILE A 170 12.00 -25.69 -4.47
N ALA A 171 13.09 -25.55 -5.24
CA ALA A 171 14.44 -25.23 -4.76
C ALA A 171 14.96 -26.12 -3.61
N ASP A 172 15.07 -27.44 -3.85
CA ASP A 172 15.71 -28.42 -2.95
C ASP A 172 15.19 -28.51 -1.50
N HIS A 173 14.06 -27.85 -1.19
CA HIS A 173 13.42 -27.92 0.12
C HIS A 173 12.07 -28.63 0.04
N PRO A 174 12.00 -29.93 0.40
CA PRO A 174 10.72 -30.63 0.48
C PRO A 174 9.83 -29.98 1.55
N GLY A 175 8.62 -29.57 1.17
CA GLY A 175 7.59 -29.04 2.09
C GLY A 175 7.44 -27.51 2.17
N PHE A 176 8.09 -26.73 1.31
CA PHE A 176 7.85 -25.27 1.28
C PHE A 176 6.49 -24.92 0.65
N GLU A 177 5.63 -24.24 1.40
CA GLU A 177 4.42 -23.60 0.88
C GLU A 177 4.60 -22.08 0.82
N TYR A 178 4.17 -21.46 -0.28
CA TYR A 178 4.12 -20.01 -0.40
C TYR A 178 3.14 -19.43 0.62
N THR A 179 3.51 -18.32 1.24
CA THR A 179 2.60 -17.58 2.12
C THR A 179 1.61 -16.83 1.25
N LEU A 180 0.32 -17.05 1.50
CA LEU A 180 -0.77 -16.36 0.82
C LEU A 180 -0.90 -14.95 1.37
#